data_AF-G3K500-F1
#
_entry.id   AF-G3K500-F1
#
_cell.length_a   1.000
_cell.length_b   1.000
_cell.length_c   1.000
_cell.angle_alpha   90.00
_cell.angle_beta   90.00
_cell.angle_gamma   90.00
#
_symmetry.space_group_name_H-M   'P 1'
#
loop_
_entity.id
_entity.type
_entity.pdbx_description
1 polymer ?
#
loop_
_entity_poly.entity_id
_entity_poly.type
_entity_poly.pdbx_seq_one_letter_code
_entity_poly.pdbx_strand_id
1 'polypeptide(L)'
;PPSQAMWALGDKIASSIVAQTAGIPTLPWSGSGLRVDWQENDLQKRILNVPQELYEKGYVKDADDGLRAAEEVGYPVMIKA
;
A
#
# COMPACT_ATOMS: atom_id res chain seq x y z
N PRO A 1 17.77 -5.76 -9.19
CA PRO A 1 16.65 -6.53 -8.60
C PRO A 1 15.75 -7.04 -9.73
N PRO A 2 14.96 -8.13 -9.55
CA PRO A 2 13.94 -8.53 -10.53
C PRO A 2 12.89 -7.44 -10.72
N SER A 3 12.29 -7.32 -11.91
CA SER A 3 11.29 -6.29 -12.24
C SER A 3 10.13 -6.23 -11.25
N GLN A 4 9.68 -7.40 -10.82
CA GLN A 4 8.59 -7.58 -9.86
C GLN A 4 8.94 -7.02 -8.48
N ALA A 5 10.17 -7.25 -8.00
CA ALA A 5 10.65 -6.68 -6.74
C ALA A 5 10.85 -5.16 -6.85
N MET A 6 11.26 -4.66 -8.02
CA MET A 6 11.36 -3.22 -8.28
C MET A 6 10.00 -2.54 -8.28
N TRP A 7 8.96 -3.19 -8.80
CA TRP A 7 7.61 -2.65 -8.78
C TRP A 7 7.02 -2.64 -7.37
N ALA A 8 7.06 -3.79 -6.67
CA ALA A 8 6.46 -3.94 -5.35
C ALA A 8 7.06 -3.00 -4.28
N LEU A 9 8.31 -2.56 -4.46
CA LEU A 9 8.99 -1.66 -3.53
C LEU A 9 9.24 -0.25 -4.08
N GLY A 10 9.05 -0.04 -5.39
CA GLY A 10 9.31 1.23 -6.06
C GLY A 10 8.12 2.19 -6.01
N ASP A 11 6.91 1.65 -6.16
CA ASP A 11 5.70 2.44 -5.97
C ASP A 11 5.38 2.63 -4.48
N LYS A 12 4.93 3.83 -4.09
CA LYS A 12 4.71 4.18 -2.67
C LYS A 12 3.54 3.40 -2.06
N ILE A 13 2.51 3.12 -2.85
CA ILE A 13 1.32 2.39 -2.40
C ILE A 13 1.68 0.93 -2.20
N ALA A 14 2.24 0.30 -3.24
CA ALA A 14 2.67 -1.09 -3.17
C ALA A 14 3.68 -1.31 -2.04
N SER A 15 4.70 -0.45 -1.95
CA SER A 15 5.75 -0.53 -0.93
C SER A 15 5.20 -0.35 0.48
N SER A 16 4.23 0.55 0.69
CA SER A 16 3.57 0.73 1.98
C SER A 16 2.71 -0.47 2.37
N ILE A 17 2.04 -1.11 1.42
CA ILE A 17 1.30 -2.37 1.68
C ILE A 17 2.25 -3.49 2.06
N VAL A 18 3.41 -3.62 1.37
CA VAL A 18 4.44 -4.61 1.73
C VAL A 18 4.98 -4.34 3.13
N ALA A 19 5.29 -3.08 3.47
CA ALA A 19 5.76 -2.70 4.80
C ALA A 19 4.75 -3.03 5.89
N GLN A 20 3.47 -2.68 5.69
CA GLN A 20 2.38 -3.01 6.62
C GLN A 20 2.18 -4.52 6.78
N THR A 21 2.35 -5.29 5.71
CA THR A 21 2.28 -6.76 5.74
C THR A 21 3.43 -7.35 6.57
N ALA A 22 4.62 -6.76 6.48
CA ALA A 22 5.77 -7.12 7.30
C ALA A 22 5.71 -6.61 8.76
N GLY A 23 4.61 -5.96 9.16
CA GLY A 23 4.45 -5.40 10.50
C GLY A 23 5.25 -4.11 10.76
N ILE A 24 5.75 -3.46 9.70
CA ILE A 24 6.50 -2.21 9.79
C ILE A 24 5.49 -1.06 9.88
N PRO A 25 5.60 -0.16 10.89
CA PRO A 25 4.75 1.02 10.97
C PRO A 25 4.93 1.95 9.77
N THR A 26 3.82 2.40 9.19
CA THR A 26 3.78 3.42 8.12
C THR A 26 3.08 4.68 8.61
N LEU A 27 3.39 5.83 8.01
CA LEU A 27 2.62 7.05 8.25
C LEU A 27 1.14 6.85 7.89
N PRO A 28 0.20 7.54 8.55
CA PRO A 28 -1.21 7.55 8.15
C PRO A 28 -1.37 7.98 6.69
N TRP A 29 -2.15 7.22 5.94
CA TRP A 29 -2.42 7.46 4.52
C TRP A 29 -3.72 6.77 4.10
N SER A 30 -4.18 7.01 2.87
CA SER A 30 -5.42 6.43 2.33
C SER A 30 -5.48 4.89 2.36
N GLY A 31 -4.34 4.20 2.39
CA GLY A 31 -4.23 2.75 2.46
C GLY A 31 -3.78 2.20 3.82
N SER A 32 -3.99 2.93 4.91
CA SER A 32 -3.69 2.46 6.26
C SER A 32 -4.46 1.17 6.60
N GLY A 33 -3.75 0.16 7.12
CA GLY A 33 -4.31 -1.14 7.46
C GLY A 33 -4.33 -2.17 6.33
N LEU A 34 -3.97 -1.79 5.10
CA LEU A 34 -3.91 -2.72 3.97
C LEU A 34 -2.73 -3.69 4.13
N ARG A 35 -3.03 -4.99 4.14
CA ARG A 35 -2.06 -6.09 4.25
C ARG A 35 -2.39 -7.20 3.27
N VAL A 36 -1.36 -7.81 2.71
CA VAL A 36 -1.50 -9.05 1.94
C VAL A 36 -1.60 -10.21 2.94
N ASP A 37 -2.54 -11.13 2.71
CA ASP A 37 -2.57 -12.40 3.44
C ASP A 37 -1.38 -13.24 2.96
N TRP A 38 -0.29 -13.18 3.72
CA TRP A 38 0.97 -13.83 3.41
C TRP A 38 1.25 -14.91 4.45
N GLN A 39 1.18 -16.17 4.03
CA GLN A 39 1.39 -17.31 4.91
C GLN A 39 2.86 -17.75 4.88
N GLU A 40 3.30 -18.46 5.92
CA GLU A 40 4.69 -18.99 5.99
C GLU A 40 5.04 -19.90 4.80
N ASN A 41 4.06 -20.58 4.22
CA ASN A 41 4.25 -21.41 3.03
C ASN A 41 4.65 -20.59 1.78
N ASP A 42 4.32 -19.30 1.74
CA ASP A 42 4.69 -18.40 0.63
C ASP A 42 6.12 -17.87 0.75
N LEU A 43 6.80 -18.06 1.90
CA LEU A 43 8.22 -17.71 2.07
C LEU A 43 9.11 -18.44 1.05
N GLN A 44 8.70 -19.63 0.60
CA GLN A 44 9.40 -20.38 -0.43
C GLN A 44 9.39 -19.68 -1.80
N LYS A 45 8.35 -18.89 -2.09
CA LYS A 45 8.22 -18.15 -3.36
C LYS A 45 9.12 -16.92 -3.43
N ARG A 46 9.69 -16.47 -2.29
CA ARG A 46 10.58 -15.30 -2.13
C ARG A 46 10.09 -13.97 -2.74
N ILE A 47 8.88 -13.92 -3.28
CA ILE A 47 8.34 -12.81 -4.05
C ILE A 47 6.93 -12.52 -3.55
N LEU A 48 6.77 -11.37 -2.91
CA LEU A 48 5.48 -10.88 -2.45
C LEU A 48 4.86 -9.99 -3.52
N ASN A 49 3.63 -10.32 -3.92
CA ASN A 49 2.83 -9.52 -4.83
C ASN A 49 1.68 -8.87 -4.08
N VAL A 50 1.46 -7.59 -4.35
CA VAL A 50 0.26 -6.89 -3.91
C VAL A 50 -0.86 -7.17 -4.93
N PRO A 51 -1.96 -7.83 -4.54
CA PRO A 51 -3.10 -8.04 -5.43
C PRO A 51 -3.67 -6.70 -5.90
N GLN A 52 -4.11 -6.63 -7.17
CA GLN A 52 -4.67 -5.40 -7.76
C GLN A 52 -5.83 -4.86 -6.93
N GLU A 53 -6.76 -5.71 -6.49
CA GLU A 53 -7.90 -5.30 -5.65
C GLU A 53 -7.48 -4.69 -4.30
N LEU A 54 -6.33 -5.09 -3.76
CA LEU A 54 -5.79 -4.51 -2.53
C LEU A 54 -5.09 -3.18 -2.83
N TYR A 55 -4.33 -3.12 -3.93
CA TYR A 55 -3.67 -1.91 -4.41
C TYR A 55 -4.68 -0.78 -4.68
N GLU A 56 -5.81 -1.10 -5.29
CA GLU A 56 -6.87 -0.15 -5.62
C GLU A 56 -7.54 0.50 -4.40
N LYS A 57 -7.43 -0.12 -3.23
CA LYS A 57 -7.90 0.47 -1.97
C LYS A 57 -6.91 1.50 -1.41
N GLY A 58 -5.69 1.54 -1.92
CA GLY A 58 -4.64 2.44 -1.46
C GLY A 58 -4.62 3.81 -2.14
N TYR A 59 -5.19 3.93 -3.35
CA TYR A 59 -5.29 5.21 -4.06
C TYR A 59 -6.73 5.75 -4.07
N VAL A 60 -6.84 7.06 -4.29
CA VAL A 60 -8.12 7.76 -4.43
C VAL A 60 -8.47 7.89 -5.91
N LYS A 61 -9.71 7.62 -6.29
CA LYS A 61 -10.11 7.54 -7.71
C LYS A 61 -10.43 8.91 -8.30
N ASP A 62 -10.93 9.80 -7.46
CA ASP A 62 -11.34 11.15 -7.81
C ASP A 62 -11.14 12.12 -6.62
N ALA A 63 -11.54 13.38 -6.83
CA ALA A 63 -11.39 14.42 -5.84
C ALA A 63 -12.27 14.17 -4.59
N ASP A 64 -13.43 13.53 -4.75
CA ASP A 64 -14.35 13.26 -3.64
C ASP A 64 -13.79 12.16 -2.72
N ASP A 65 -13.22 11.10 -3.31
CA ASP A 65 -12.44 10.09 -2.58
C ASP A 65 -11.26 10.75 -1.84
N GLY A 66 -10.55 11.65 -2.52
CA GLY A 66 -9.42 12.41 -1.96
C GLY A 66 -9.80 13.23 -0.74
N LEU A 67 -10.96 13.90 -0.78
CA LEU A 67 -11.46 14.71 0.32
C LEU A 67 -11.81 13.84 1.54
N ARG A 68 -12.52 12.72 1.33
CA ARG A 68 -12.85 11.76 2.39
C ARG A 68 -11.59 11.20 3.06
N ALA A 69 -10.61 10.77 2.27
CA ALA A 69 -9.35 10.25 2.80
C ALA A 69 -8.57 11.31 3.59
N ALA A 70 -8.61 12.58 3.15
CA ALA A 70 -7.94 13.67 3.85
C ALA A 70 -8.60 13.99 5.20
N GLU A 71 -9.94 13.93 5.28
CA GLU A 71 -10.68 14.10 6.53
C GLU A 71 -10.37 12.98 7.54
N GLU A 72 -10.28 11.73 7.07
CA GLU A 72 -9.93 10.58 7.91
C GLU A 72 -8.49 10.65 8.44
N VAL A 73 -7.53 11.02 7.58
CA VAL A 73 -6.12 11.15 7.96
C VAL A 73 -5.88 12.37 8.86
N GLY A 74 -6.64 13.45 8.65
CA GLY A 74 -6.50 14.72 9.36
C GLY A 74 -5.51 15.68 8.69
N TYR A 75 -5.89 16.96 8.62
CA TYR A 75 -5.09 18.01 8.00
C TYR A 75 -3.90 18.44 8.86
N PRO A 76 -2.78 18.89 8.24
CA PRO A 76 -2.53 18.99 6.80
C PRO A 76 -2.15 17.64 6.16
N VAL A 77 -2.50 17.45 4.88
CA VAL A 77 -2.22 16.22 4.12
C VAL A 77 -1.32 16.48 2.89
N MET A 78 -0.78 15.40 2.32
CA MET A 78 0.05 15.43 1.11
C MET A 78 -0.59 14.60 -0.01
N ILE A 79 -0.91 15.24 -1.13
CA ILE A 79 -1.34 14.54 -2.36
C ILE A 79 -0.09 14.13 -3.14
N LYS A 80 0.00 12.85 -3.49
CA LYS A 80 1.14 12.27 -4.21
C LYS A 80 0.64 11.53 -5.44
N ALA A 81 1.30 11.77 -6.56
CA ALA A 81 1.22 10.91 -7.74
C ALA A 81 2.05 9.64 -7.55
#